data_AF-A0A936IFK4-F1
#
_entry.id   AF-A0A936IFK4-F1
#
_cell.length_a   1.000
_cell.length_b   1.000
_cell.length_c   1.000
_cell.angle_alpha   90.00
_cell.angle_beta   90.00
_cell.angle_gamma   90.00
#
_symmetry.space_group_name_H-M   'P 1'
#
loop_
_entity.id
_entity.type
_entity.pdbx_description
1 polymer ?
#
loop_
_entity_poly.entity_id
_entity_poly.type
_entity_poly.pdbx_seq_one_letter_code
_entity_poly.pdbx_strand_id
1 'polypeptide(L)'
;MTDLAQELMTPDEAAKWFRRSLSWLRQQDDLLRTSGPGGQPLFHVRVCRAYVLGKLCRLTGEALRSVQIRALASACGVDAEPPLLDSAAVSPREFRRSLAALKAARETGTGGQGDPRPPVHH
;
A
#
# COMPACT_ATOMS: atom_id res chain seq x y z
N MET A 1 -0.97 12.57 11.48
CA MET A 1 -0.32 11.43 10.82
C MET A 1 -0.70 10.18 11.60
N THR A 2 -1.49 9.28 11.02
CA THR A 2 -1.84 8.00 11.65
C THR A 2 -0.61 7.11 11.69
N ASP A 3 -0.25 6.67 12.88
CA ASP A 3 0.91 5.82 13.12
C ASP A 3 0.58 4.40 12.63
N LEU A 4 1.03 4.07 11.42
CA LEU A 4 0.74 2.80 10.73
C LEU A 4 1.09 1.58 11.60
N ALA A 5 2.08 1.72 12.48
CA ALA A 5 2.49 0.66 13.40
C ALA A 5 1.41 0.30 14.44
N GLN A 6 0.55 1.25 14.81
CA GLN A 6 -0.52 1.03 15.79
C GLN A 6 -1.71 0.25 15.21
N GLU A 7 -1.83 0.17 13.88
CA GLU A 7 -2.92 -0.54 13.20
C GLU A 7 -2.52 -1.95 12.70
N LEU A 8 -1.32 -2.44 13.04
CA LEU A 8 -0.84 -3.77 12.70
C LEU A 8 -1.17 -4.79 13.79
N MET A 9 -1.64 -5.97 13.36
CA MET A 9 -1.95 -7.11 14.20
C MET A 9 -1.03 -8.29 13.85
N THR A 10 -0.54 -8.96 14.88
CA THR A 10 0.04 -10.30 14.78
C THR A 10 -1.01 -11.31 14.29
N PRO A 11 -0.60 -12.52 13.85
CA PRO A 11 -1.55 -13.55 13.44
C PRO A 11 -2.56 -13.93 14.53
N ASP A 12 -2.13 -13.96 15.80
CA ASP A 12 -3.02 -14.28 16.92
C ASP A 12 -4.04 -13.16 17.19
N GLU A 13 -3.62 -11.90 17.12
CA GLU A 13 -4.52 -10.75 17.25
C GLU A 13 -5.52 -10.69 16.10
N ALA A 14 -5.05 -10.93 14.86
CA ALA A 14 -5.92 -10.98 13.69
C ALA A 14 -6.95 -12.12 13.81
N ALA A 15 -6.54 -13.32 14.23
CA ALA A 15 -7.46 -14.45 14.43
C ALA A 15 -8.54 -14.12 15.46
N LYS A 16 -8.17 -13.48 16.58
CA LYS A 16 -9.10 -12.97 17.60
C LYS A 16 -10.05 -11.92 17.02
N TRP A 17 -9.53 -10.97 16.24
CA TRP A 17 -10.32 -9.92 15.58
C TRP A 17 -11.40 -10.51 14.67
N PHE A 18 -11.04 -11.52 13.87
CA PHE A 18 -11.98 -12.25 13.00
C PHE A 18 -12.92 -13.19 13.77
N ARG A 19 -12.69 -13.43 15.08
CA ARG A 19 -13.37 -14.44 15.88
C ARG A 19 -13.26 -15.84 15.25
N ARG A 20 -12.08 -16.18 14.75
CA ARG A 20 -11.78 -17.44 14.06
C ARG A 20 -10.49 -18.07 14.62
N SER A 21 -10.23 -19.31 14.25
CA SER A 21 -9.00 -19.99 14.60
C SER A 21 -7.81 -19.46 13.77
N LEU A 22 -6.60 -19.63 14.30
CA LEU A 22 -5.38 -19.33 13.56
C LEU A 22 -5.24 -20.22 12.30
N SER A 23 -5.72 -21.46 12.36
CA SER A 23 -5.76 -22.35 11.20
C SER A 23 -6.65 -21.80 10.07
N TRP A 24 -7.81 -21.24 10.41
CA TRP A 24 -8.69 -20.58 9.45
C TRP A 24 -8.00 -19.37 8.83
N LEU A 25 -7.33 -18.54 9.64
CA LEU A 25 -6.63 -17.34 9.15
C LEU A 25 -5.52 -17.72 8.14
N ARG A 26 -4.77 -18.80 8.42
CA ARG A 26 -3.71 -19.30 7.53
C ARG A 26 -4.21 -19.80 6.18
N GLN A 27 -5.49 -20.17 6.08
CA GLN A 27 -6.13 -20.60 4.82
C GLN A 27 -6.62 -19.42 3.96
N GLN A 28 -6.53 -18.17 4.45
CA GLN A 28 -6.99 -17.00 3.71
C GLN A 28 -5.87 -16.45 2.80
N ASP A 29 -5.60 -17.14 1.69
CA ASP A 29 -4.54 -16.76 0.75
C ASP A 29 -4.80 -15.41 0.06
N ASP A 30 -6.08 -15.04 -0.06
CA ASP A 30 -6.50 -13.75 -0.62
C ASP A 30 -6.37 -12.59 0.36
N LEU A 31 -6.17 -12.86 1.66
CA LEU A 31 -6.00 -11.81 2.67
C LEU A 31 -4.58 -11.24 2.59
N LEU A 32 -4.50 -9.95 2.31
CA LEU A 32 -3.23 -9.25 2.21
C LEU A 32 -2.57 -9.15 3.58
N ARG A 33 -1.29 -9.53 3.62
CA ARG A 33 -0.41 -9.52 4.79
C ARG A 33 0.86 -8.76 4.46
N THR A 34 1.39 -8.03 5.43
CA THR A 34 2.69 -7.36 5.33
C THR A 34 3.75 -8.17 6.08
N SER A 35 5.02 -7.95 5.77
CA SER A 35 6.13 -8.60 6.47
C SER A 35 6.59 -7.73 7.62
N GLY A 36 6.50 -8.26 8.84
CA GLY A 36 7.13 -7.71 10.03
C GLY A 36 8.59 -8.15 10.17
N PRO A 37 9.24 -7.78 11.29
CA PRO A 37 10.59 -8.23 11.63
C PRO A 37 10.72 -9.76 11.56
N GLY A 38 11.81 -10.26 10.98
CA GLY A 38 12.02 -11.70 10.81
C GLY A 38 11.08 -12.39 9.81
N GLY A 39 10.36 -11.63 8.97
CA GLY A 39 9.45 -12.18 7.96
C GLY A 39 8.11 -12.66 8.51
N GLN A 40 7.79 -12.33 9.77
CA GLN A 40 6.51 -12.71 10.35
C GLN A 40 5.36 -11.96 9.65
N PRO A 41 4.24 -12.63 9.34
CA PRO A 41 3.11 -11.97 8.71
C PRO A 41 2.38 -11.05 9.70
N LEU A 42 2.12 -9.82 9.29
CA LEU A 42 1.32 -8.84 10.01
C LEU A 42 0.08 -8.47 9.19
N PHE A 43 -0.99 -8.10 9.89
CA PHE A 43 -2.29 -7.80 9.29
C PHE A 43 -2.72 -6.39 9.68
N HIS A 44 -3.04 -5.57 8.69
CA HIS A 44 -3.49 -4.21 8.94
C HIS A 44 -5.01 -4.16 9.14
N VAL A 45 -5.51 -3.49 10.18
CA VAL A 45 -6.95 -3.46 10.53
C VAL A 45 -7.83 -3.00 9.36
N ARG A 46 -7.43 -1.92 8.64
CA ARG A 46 -8.19 -1.46 7.45
C ARG A 46 -8.23 -2.48 6.32
N VAL A 47 -7.15 -3.24 6.14
CA VAL A 47 -7.08 -4.31 5.12
C VAL A 47 -8.02 -5.45 5.50
N CYS A 48 -8.05 -5.85 6.78
CA CYS A 48 -9.00 -6.85 7.26
C CYS A 48 -10.46 -6.43 7.05
N ARG A 49 -10.79 -5.16 7.32
CA ARG A 49 -12.14 -4.60 7.03
C ARG A 49 -12.47 -4.61 5.54
N ALA A 50 -11.52 -4.18 4.71
CA ALA A 50 -11.65 -4.19 3.25
C ALA A 50 -11.84 -5.60 2.70
N TYR A 51 -11.11 -6.59 3.24
CA TYR A 51 -11.29 -7.99 2.90
C TYR A 51 -12.70 -8.48 3.22
N VAL A 52 -13.21 -8.22 4.43
CA VAL A 52 -14.59 -8.61 4.82
C VAL A 52 -15.62 -7.98 3.88
N LEU A 53 -15.52 -6.68 3.62
CA LEU A 53 -16.43 -5.99 2.71
C LEU A 53 -16.36 -6.55 1.30
N GLY A 54 -15.15 -6.80 0.77
CA GLY A 54 -14.95 -7.39 -0.53
C GLY A 54 -15.57 -8.79 -0.64
N LYS A 55 -15.43 -9.63 0.39
CA LYS A 55 -16.07 -10.96 0.43
C LYS A 55 -17.61 -10.86 0.46
N LEU A 56 -18.18 -9.89 1.20
CA LEU A 56 -19.63 -9.63 1.19
C LEU A 56 -20.12 -9.20 -0.20
N CYS A 57 -19.32 -8.43 -0.93
CA CYS A 57 -19.57 -8.05 -2.32
C CYS A 57 -19.20 -9.14 -3.34
N ARG A 58 -18.84 -10.36 -2.90
CA ARG A 58 -18.43 -11.49 -3.75
C ARG A 58 -17.22 -11.21 -4.63
N LEU A 59 -16.34 -10.29 -4.23
CA LEU A 59 -15.07 -10.06 -4.92
C LEU A 59 -14.10 -11.22 -4.67
N THR A 60 -13.33 -11.55 -5.69
CA THR A 60 -12.28 -12.58 -5.65
C THR A 60 -11.04 -12.12 -6.44
N GLY A 61 -9.91 -12.81 -6.27
CA GLY A 61 -8.69 -12.59 -7.05
C GLY A 61 -8.24 -11.13 -7.05
N GLU A 62 -8.00 -10.60 -8.24
CA GLU A 62 -7.48 -9.24 -8.45
C GLU A 62 -8.42 -8.15 -7.94
N ALA A 63 -9.74 -8.31 -8.13
CA ALA A 63 -10.71 -7.32 -7.64
C ALA A 63 -10.68 -7.21 -6.11
N LEU A 64 -10.59 -8.34 -5.40
CA LEU A 64 -10.46 -8.35 -3.95
C LEU A 64 -9.10 -7.82 -3.49
N ARG A 65 -8.03 -8.13 -4.24
CA ARG A 65 -6.69 -7.61 -3.98
C ARG A 65 -6.63 -6.08 -4.13
N SER A 66 -7.28 -5.54 -5.16
CA SER A 66 -7.31 -4.12 -5.46
C SER A 66 -7.92 -3.30 -4.32
N VAL A 67 -9.06 -3.73 -3.79
CA VAL A 67 -9.73 -3.07 -2.66
C VAL A 67 -8.85 -3.09 -1.39
N GLN A 68 -8.16 -4.20 -1.14
CA GLN A 68 -7.22 -4.31 -0.02
C GLN A 68 -5.99 -3.40 -0.17
N ILE A 69 -5.42 -3.30 -1.38
CA ILE A 69 -4.30 -2.39 -1.66
C ILE A 69 -4.72 -0.94 -1.47
N ARG A 70 -5.89 -0.53 -1.98
CA ARG A 70 -6.43 0.83 -1.77
C ARG A 70 -6.59 1.15 -0.29
N ALA A 71 -7.12 0.20 0.49
CA ALA A 71 -7.27 0.36 1.93
C ALA A 71 -5.93 0.53 2.66
N LEU A 72 -4.90 -0.22 2.25
CA LEU A 72 -3.56 -0.10 2.80
C LEU A 72 -2.90 1.22 2.39
N ALA A 73 -2.98 1.61 1.12
CA ALA A 73 -2.43 2.87 0.62
C ALA A 73 -3.03 4.07 1.35
N SER A 74 -4.37 4.08 1.51
CA SER A 74 -5.06 5.09 2.31
C SER A 74 -4.60 5.12 3.77
N ALA A 75 -4.30 3.96 4.37
CA ALA A 75 -3.73 3.91 5.72
C ALA A 75 -2.33 4.55 5.79
N CYS A 76 -1.54 4.38 4.74
CA CYS A 76 -0.22 5.00 4.57
C CYS A 76 -0.30 6.50 4.19
N GLY A 77 -1.49 7.08 4.05
CA GLY A 77 -1.67 8.46 3.55
C GLY A 77 -1.28 8.62 2.08
N VAL A 78 -1.33 7.53 1.31
CA VAL A 78 -1.10 7.54 -0.14
C VAL A 78 -2.46 7.46 -0.83
N ASP A 79 -2.77 8.46 -1.65
CA ASP A 79 -3.87 8.36 -2.60
C ASP A 79 -3.49 7.35 -3.68
N ALA A 80 -3.99 6.12 -3.54
CA ALA A 80 -3.85 5.10 -4.56
C ALA A 80 -4.76 5.45 -5.74
N GLU A 81 -4.25 6.31 -6.62
CA GLU A 81 -4.79 6.49 -7.97
C GLU A 81 -4.81 5.13 -8.72
N PRO A 82 -5.73 4.93 -9.68
CA PRO A 82 -5.83 3.72 -10.50
C PRO A 82 -4.50 3.16 -11.05
N PRO A 83 -3.48 3.96 -11.45
CA PRO A 83 -2.24 3.45 -12.05
C PRO A 83 -1.39 2.57 -11.11
N LEU A 84 -1.52 2.73 -9.79
CA LEU A 84 -0.81 1.88 -8.82
C LEU A 84 -1.35 0.45 -8.80
N LEU A 85 -2.60 0.26 -9.22
CA LEU A 85 -3.29 -1.02 -9.27
C LEU A 85 -3.07 -1.70 -10.62
N ASP A 86 -3.00 -0.93 -11.70
CA ASP A 86 -2.52 -1.42 -13.01
C ASP A 86 -1.04 -1.87 -12.93
N SER A 87 -0.27 -1.28 -12.00
CA SER A 87 1.09 -1.72 -11.68
C SER A 87 1.15 -2.99 -10.81
N ALA A 88 0.04 -3.51 -10.30
CA ALA A 88 0.03 -4.83 -9.65
C ALA A 88 0.17 -5.98 -10.68
N ALA A 89 0.00 -5.67 -11.97
CA ALA A 89 0.41 -6.53 -13.09
C ALA A 89 1.90 -6.41 -13.45
N VAL A 90 2.64 -5.54 -12.77
CA VAL A 90 4.04 -5.23 -13.07
C VAL A 90 4.94 -5.99 -12.09
N SER A 91 5.92 -6.71 -12.63
CA SER A 91 6.78 -7.56 -11.82
C SER A 91 7.49 -6.75 -10.72
N PRO A 92 7.86 -7.35 -9.57
CA PRO A 92 8.55 -6.63 -8.48
C PRO A 92 9.83 -5.89 -8.91
N ARG A 93 10.42 -6.28 -10.05
CA ARG A 93 11.60 -5.64 -10.65
C ARG A 93 11.23 -4.34 -11.36
N GLU A 94 10.13 -4.35 -12.09
CA GLU A 94 9.64 -3.20 -12.84
C GLU A 94 8.99 -2.18 -11.90
N PHE A 95 8.26 -2.61 -10.86
CA PHE A 95 7.76 -1.71 -9.82
C PHE A 95 8.90 -0.93 -9.13
N ARG A 96 10.00 -1.63 -8.79
CA ARG A 96 11.23 -1.00 -8.25
C ARG A 96 11.87 -0.03 -9.22
N ARG A 97 11.87 -0.34 -10.52
CA ARG A 97 12.38 0.54 -11.58
C ARG A 97 11.52 1.80 -11.71
N SER A 98 10.20 1.68 -11.69
CA SER A 98 9.26 2.81 -11.75
C SER A 98 9.39 3.71 -10.53
N LEU A 99 9.55 3.14 -9.33
CA LEU A 99 9.81 3.90 -8.10
C LEU A 99 11.14 4.66 -8.16
N ALA A 100 12.20 4.04 -8.69
CA ALA A 100 13.50 4.69 -8.86
C ALA A 100 13.42 5.84 -9.88
N ALA A 101 12.70 5.66 -10.98
CA ALA A 101 12.48 6.69 -11.99
C ALA A 101 11.69 7.90 -11.44
N LEU A 102 10.65 7.64 -10.64
CA LEU A 102 9.87 8.68 -9.96
C LEU A 102 10.70 9.48 -8.95
N LYS A 103 11.60 8.83 -8.20
CA LYS A 103 12.54 9.52 -7.31
C LYS A 103 13.52 10.41 -8.08
N ALA A 104 14.13 9.88 -9.14
CA ALA A 104 15.05 10.64 -9.99
C ALA A 104 14.38 11.85 -10.65
N ALA A 105 13.14 11.70 -11.13
CA ALA A 105 12.37 12.81 -11.71
C ALA A 105 12.03 13.90 -10.68
N ARG A 106 11.90 13.54 -9.41
CA ARG A 106 11.61 14.47 -8.32
C ARG A 106 12.86 15.23 -7.87
N GLU A 107 14.03 14.60 -7.96
CA GLU A 107 15.33 15.23 -7.68
C GLU A 107 15.77 16.19 -8.80
N THR A 108 15.45 15.87 -10.06
CA THR A 108 15.70 16.77 -11.19
C THR A 108 14.72 17.95 -11.26
N GLY A 109 13.54 17.83 -10.67
CA GLY A 109 12.54 18.90 -10.56
C GLY A 109 12.84 20.01 -9.55
N THR A 110 13.85 19.83 -8.68
CA THR A 110 14.23 20.82 -7.64
C THR A 110 15.42 21.72 -8.02
N GLY A 111 15.92 21.66 -9.26
CA GLY A 111 17.14 22.35 -9.69
C GLY A 111 16.99 23.57 -10.60
N GLY A 112 15.80 24.19 -10.69
CA GLY A 112 15.53 25.19 -11.74
C GLY A 112 14.68 26.37 -11.31
N GLN A 113 15.08 27.12 -10.28
CA GLN A 113 14.55 28.47 -10.07
C GLN A 113 15.67 29.43 -9.64
N GLY A 114 16.59 29.68 -10.57
CA GLY A 114 17.50 30.82 -10.55
C GLY A 114 16.95 31.90 -11.47
N ASP A 115 16.30 32.88 -10.85
CA ASP A 115 15.68 34.09 -11.38
C ASP A 115 16.55 34.85 -12.43
N PRO A 116 16.08 35.12 -13.66
CA PRO A 116 16.76 36.05 -14.54
C PRO A 116 16.36 37.48 -14.17
N ARG A 117 17.18 38.15 -13.37
CA ARG A 117 17.10 39.62 -13.18
C ARG A 117 17.11 40.33 -14.54
N PRO A 118 16.23 41.32 -14.78
CA PRO A 118 16.31 42.12 -16.00
C PRO A 118 17.51 43.09 -15.92
N PRO A 119 18.11 43.45 -17.06
CA PRO A 119 19.22 44.40 -17.08
C PRO A 119 18.71 45.81 -16.77
N VAL A 120 19.39 46.49 -15.86
CA VAL A 120 19.15 47.91 -15.54
C VAL A 120 19.92 48.74 -16.56
N HIS A 121 19.22 49.54 -17.35
CA HIS A 121 19.81 50.57 -18.20
C HIS A 121 19.66 51.94 -17.52
N HIS A 122 20.80 52.65 -17.48
CA HIS A 122 21.05 54.06 -17.09
C HIS A 122 21.21 54.38 -15.61
#